data_AF-A0A536NQH9-F1
#
_entry.id   AF-A0A536NQH9-F1
#
_cell.length_a   1.000
_cell.length_b   1.000
_cell.length_c   1.000
_cell.angle_alpha   90.00
_cell.angle_beta   90.00
_cell.angle_gamma   90.00
#
_symmetry.space_group_name_H-M   'P 1'
#
loop_
_entity.id
_entity.type
_entity.pdbx_description
1 polymer ?
#
loop_
_entity_poly.entity_id
_entity_poly.type
_entity_poly.pdbx_seq_one_letter_code
_entity_poly.pdbx_strand_id
1 'polypeptide(L)'
;MTPAEIVAGAFRGLEYAGLLGFVGVVVMRQLARQPPHLGWVRPGMDGALALALLGGVATVALAPSWIGAARVAVELAALVMCLRWGPGAVPAGFAAVLLLALAGHAAGAQPVVPAILVDELHVLSAGIWGGGVLVLAVLRPPDGWRSPGGQDLLTRFGRVAMVAFAFTALTGLLRATEQVTGFSDLWQTVYGAVLVAKSVGVLAMLALAAVTWRRGVPVARTDAVMALAVMVATGLLAAFPNPPAGA
;
A
#
# COMPACT_ATOMS: atom_id res chain seq x y z
N MET A 1 -8.18 7.98 -23.34
CA MET A 1 -8.48 7.15 -22.16
C MET A 1 -9.97 6.86 -22.19
N THR A 2 -10.36 5.59 -22.24
CA THR A 2 -11.79 5.21 -22.28
C THR A 2 -12.37 5.15 -20.86
N PRO A 3 -13.68 5.31 -20.67
CA PRO A 3 -14.31 5.14 -19.35
C PRO A 3 -14.02 3.77 -18.71
N ALA A 4 -13.90 2.72 -19.53
CA ALA A 4 -13.58 1.38 -19.05
C ALA A 4 -12.17 1.27 -18.44
N GLU A 5 -11.18 1.94 -19.03
CA GLU A 5 -9.82 1.99 -18.48
C GLU A 5 -9.77 2.70 -17.13
N ILE A 6 -10.54 3.79 -16.99
CA ILE A 6 -10.65 4.54 -15.73
C ILE A 6 -11.24 3.66 -14.62
N VAL A 7 -12.32 2.95 -14.94
CA VAL A 7 -12.98 2.05 -14.00
C VAL A 7 -12.08 0.87 -13.62
N ALA A 8 -11.39 0.26 -14.60
CA ALA A 8 -10.45 -0.84 -14.34
C ALA A 8 -9.29 -0.42 -13.42
N GLY A 9 -8.73 0.78 -13.64
CA GLY A 9 -7.68 1.32 -12.78
C GLY A 9 -8.17 1.65 -11.37
N ALA A 10 -9.41 2.12 -11.20
CA ALA A 10 -9.99 2.34 -9.88
C ALA A 10 -10.13 1.02 -9.09
N PHE A 11 -10.60 -0.06 -9.72
CA PHE A 11 -10.66 -1.38 -9.08
C PHE A 11 -9.28 -1.94 -8.75
N ARG A 12 -8.30 -1.70 -9.62
CA ARG A 12 -6.90 -2.08 -9.35
C ARG A 12 -6.36 -1.31 -8.13
N GLY A 13 -6.70 -0.03 -7.99
CA GLY A 13 -6.39 0.76 -6.81
C GLY A 13 -6.99 0.19 -5.52
N LEU A 14 -8.24 -0.29 -5.57
CA LEU A 14 -8.88 -0.97 -4.43
C LEU A 14 -8.17 -2.25 -4.04
N GLU A 15 -7.76 -3.03 -5.04
CA GLU A 15 -6.98 -4.25 -4.82
C GLU A 15 -5.63 -3.97 -4.13
N TYR A 16 -4.87 -3.00 -4.66
CA TYR A 16 -3.63 -2.54 -4.03
C TYR A 16 -3.88 -2.08 -2.59
N ALA A 17 -4.93 -1.31 -2.33
CA ALA A 17 -5.27 -0.84 -0.99
C ALA A 17 -5.57 -2.02 -0.03
N GLY A 18 -6.28 -3.05 -0.50
CA GLY A 18 -6.54 -4.27 0.26
C GLY A 18 -5.26 -5.03 0.62
N LEU A 19 -4.37 -5.26 -0.36
CA LEU A 19 -3.11 -5.96 -0.15
C LEU A 19 -2.13 -5.18 0.75
N LEU A 20 -2.01 -3.87 0.56
CA LEU A 20 -1.22 -3.01 1.46
C LEU A 20 -1.80 -3.00 2.87
N GLY A 21 -3.13 -2.90 3.00
CA GLY A 21 -3.83 -3.03 4.27
C GLY A 21 -3.55 -4.35 4.97
N PHE A 22 -3.54 -5.47 4.23
CA PHE A 22 -3.19 -6.79 4.75
C PHE A 22 -1.77 -6.82 5.32
N VAL A 23 -0.79 -6.29 4.60
CA VAL A 23 0.61 -6.17 5.09
C VAL A 23 0.65 -5.33 6.37
N GLY A 24 -0.04 -4.19 6.39
CA GLY A 24 -0.17 -3.34 7.57
C GLY A 24 -0.75 -4.07 8.78
N VAL A 25 -1.80 -4.87 8.59
CA VAL A 25 -2.43 -5.68 9.64
C VAL A 25 -1.43 -6.69 10.21
N VAL A 26 -0.67 -7.39 9.36
CA VAL A 26 0.36 -8.34 9.80
C VAL A 26 1.42 -7.64 10.63
N VAL A 27 1.94 -6.50 10.16
CA VAL A 27 2.96 -5.72 10.87
C VAL A 27 2.46 -5.29 12.24
N MET A 28 1.24 -4.74 12.33
CA MET A 28 0.68 -4.29 13.61
C MET A 28 0.48 -5.43 14.60
N ARG A 29 -0.01 -6.58 14.12
CA ARG A 29 -0.15 -7.78 14.96
C ARG A 29 1.21 -8.28 15.45
N GLN A 30 2.25 -8.20 14.61
CA GLN A 30 3.60 -8.60 14.99
C GLN A 30 4.20 -7.65 16.03
N LEU A 31 4.07 -6.34 15.84
CA LEU A 31 4.54 -5.33 16.80
C LEU A 31 3.82 -5.44 18.14
N ALA A 32 2.52 -5.73 18.13
CA ALA A 32 1.71 -5.90 19.34
C ALA A 32 2.06 -7.15 20.16
N ARG A 33 2.65 -8.17 19.51
CA ARG A 33 3.13 -9.39 20.17
C ARG A 33 4.46 -9.22 20.87
N GLN A 34 5.23 -8.16 20.58
CA GLN A 34 6.50 -7.89 21.26
C GLN A 34 6.24 -7.45 22.72
N PRO A 35 7.09 -7.81 23.70
CA PRO A 35 6.94 -7.34 25.08
C PRO A 35 7.18 -5.82 25.24
N PRO A 36 6.41 -5.11 26.08
CA PRO A 36 5.14 -5.53 26.70
C PRO A 36 4.03 -5.76 25.66
N HIS A 37 3.24 -6.83 25.86
CA HIS A 37 2.21 -7.22 24.89
C HIS A 37 1.04 -6.24 24.86
N LEU A 38 0.62 -5.84 23.67
CA LEU A 38 -0.49 -4.90 23.46
C LEU A 38 -1.76 -5.66 23.04
N GLY A 39 -2.44 -6.24 24.02
CA GLY A 39 -3.58 -7.16 23.79
C GLY A 39 -4.78 -6.55 23.04
N TRP A 40 -4.92 -5.22 23.04
CA TRP A 40 -5.99 -4.48 22.36
C TRP A 40 -5.75 -4.32 20.84
N VAL A 41 -4.53 -4.53 20.35
CA VAL A 41 -4.19 -4.41 18.92
C VAL A 41 -4.51 -5.71 18.21
N ARG A 42 -5.77 -5.85 17.77
CA ARG A 42 -6.25 -7.04 17.05
C ARG A 42 -7.00 -6.67 15.76
N PRO A 43 -6.36 -5.98 14.82
CA PRO A 43 -7.00 -5.71 13.53
C PRO A 43 -7.28 -7.03 12.80
N GLY A 44 -8.48 -7.14 12.23
CA GLY A 44 -8.88 -8.25 11.36
C GLY A 44 -8.18 -8.19 10.00
N MET A 45 -7.85 -9.35 9.44
CA MET A 45 -7.23 -9.46 8.11
C MET A 45 -8.29 -9.65 7.01
N ASP A 46 -9.48 -10.11 7.40
CA ASP A 46 -10.63 -10.43 6.56
C ASP A 46 -11.10 -9.23 5.73
N GLY A 47 -11.24 -8.05 6.35
CA GLY A 47 -11.64 -6.84 5.62
C GLY A 47 -10.64 -6.43 4.53
N ALA A 48 -9.34 -6.54 4.82
CA ALA A 48 -8.29 -6.22 3.87
C ALA A 48 -8.23 -7.23 2.71
N LEU A 49 -8.34 -8.53 3.01
CA LEU A 49 -8.37 -9.60 2.02
C LEU A 49 -9.64 -9.58 1.16
N ALA A 50 -10.80 -9.25 1.76
CA ALA A 50 -12.04 -9.09 1.01
C ALA A 50 -11.97 -7.89 0.06
N LEU A 51 -11.38 -6.77 0.50
CA LEU A 51 -11.17 -5.60 -0.34
C LEU A 51 -10.22 -5.92 -1.51
N ALA A 52 -9.13 -6.64 -1.24
CA ALA A 52 -8.20 -7.11 -2.26
C ALA A 52 -8.93 -7.95 -3.31
N LEU A 53 -9.64 -8.99 -2.85
CA LEU A 53 -10.37 -9.92 -3.71
C LEU A 53 -11.44 -9.21 -4.56
N LEU A 54 -12.23 -8.31 -3.99
CA LEU A 54 -13.27 -7.57 -4.71
C LEU A 54 -12.65 -6.68 -5.80
N GLY A 55 -11.56 -5.98 -5.48
CA GLY A 55 -10.82 -5.19 -6.45
C GLY A 55 -10.24 -6.07 -7.57
N GLY A 56 -9.60 -7.17 -7.20
CA GLY A 56 -8.94 -8.09 -8.13
C GLY A 56 -9.91 -8.78 -9.09
N VAL A 57 -11.04 -9.30 -8.58
CA VAL A 57 -12.11 -9.89 -9.41
C VAL A 57 -12.61 -8.87 -10.43
N ALA A 58 -12.88 -7.63 -10.00
CA ALA A 58 -13.35 -6.59 -10.90
C ALA A 58 -12.27 -6.18 -11.93
N THR A 59 -11.00 -6.11 -11.54
CA THR A 59 -9.89 -5.85 -12.46
C THR A 59 -9.76 -6.94 -13.51
N VAL A 60 -9.82 -8.23 -13.12
CA VAL A 60 -9.75 -9.36 -14.06
C VAL A 60 -10.97 -9.41 -14.98
N ALA A 61 -12.16 -9.08 -14.48
CA ALA A 61 -13.37 -9.03 -15.30
C ALA A 61 -13.31 -7.94 -16.39
N LEU A 62 -12.69 -6.79 -16.08
CA LEU A 62 -12.57 -5.66 -17.00
C LEU A 62 -11.33 -5.74 -17.91
N ALA A 63 -10.26 -6.38 -17.43
CA ALA A 63 -9.00 -6.55 -18.14
C ALA A 63 -8.47 -7.99 -17.89
N PRO A 64 -8.97 -8.99 -18.63
CA PRO A 64 -8.62 -10.38 -18.41
C PRO A 64 -7.12 -10.65 -18.54
N SER A 65 -6.56 -11.32 -17.55
CA SER A 65 -5.17 -11.82 -17.57
C SER A 65 -5.07 -13.12 -16.79
N TRP A 66 -4.27 -14.06 -17.28
CA TRP A 66 -4.07 -15.34 -16.58
C TRP A 66 -3.33 -15.15 -15.25
N ILE A 67 -2.37 -14.21 -15.19
CA ILE A 67 -1.65 -13.85 -13.96
C ILE A 67 -2.62 -13.21 -12.95
N GLY A 68 -3.45 -12.26 -13.40
CA GLY A 68 -4.46 -11.63 -12.56
C GLY A 68 -5.46 -12.66 -12.01
N ALA A 69 -5.91 -13.61 -12.84
CA ALA A 69 -6.78 -14.69 -12.40
C ALA A 69 -6.12 -15.61 -11.36
N ALA A 70 -4.83 -15.96 -11.57
CA ALA A 70 -4.07 -16.75 -10.60
C ALA A 70 -3.92 -16.02 -9.26
N ARG A 71 -3.61 -14.72 -9.29
CA ARG A 71 -3.56 -13.88 -8.09
C ARG A 71 -4.89 -13.81 -7.35
N VAL A 72 -5.99 -13.56 -8.07
CA VAL A 72 -7.35 -13.55 -7.49
C VAL A 72 -7.71 -14.89 -6.84
N ALA A 73 -7.29 -16.01 -7.43
CA ALA A 73 -7.47 -17.33 -6.81
C ALA A 73 -6.68 -17.47 -5.50
N VAL A 74 -5.46 -16.93 -5.43
CA VAL A 74 -4.65 -16.90 -4.20
C VAL A 74 -5.25 -15.96 -3.15
N GLU A 75 -5.79 -14.81 -3.55
CA GLU A 75 -6.53 -13.90 -2.65
C GLU A 75 -7.77 -14.57 -2.05
N LEU A 76 -8.54 -15.28 -2.87
CA LEU A 76 -9.69 -16.06 -2.40
C LEU A 76 -9.24 -17.16 -1.43
N ALA A 77 -8.18 -17.89 -1.75
CA ALA A 77 -7.63 -18.91 -0.85
C ALA A 77 -7.18 -18.28 0.48
N ALA A 78 -6.50 -17.13 0.45
CA ALA A 78 -6.09 -16.38 1.64
C ALA A 78 -7.30 -15.94 2.47
N LEU A 79 -8.36 -15.42 1.85
CA LEU A 79 -9.58 -15.02 2.54
C LEU A 79 -10.29 -16.23 3.19
N VAL A 80 -10.46 -17.33 2.45
CA VAL A 80 -11.05 -18.57 2.98
C VAL A 80 -10.22 -19.11 4.14
N MET A 81 -8.89 -19.11 4.02
CA MET A 81 -7.99 -19.50 5.09
C MET A 81 -8.12 -18.59 6.31
N CYS A 82 -8.32 -17.29 6.09
CA CYS A 82 -8.46 -16.31 7.15
C CYS A 82 -9.76 -16.54 7.93
N LEU A 83 -10.86 -16.82 7.23
CA LEU A 83 -12.15 -17.09 7.83
C LEU A 83 -12.18 -18.44 8.58
N ARG A 84 -11.40 -19.43 8.15
CA ARG A 84 -11.36 -20.77 8.76
C ARG A 84 -10.32 -20.94 9.86
N TRP A 85 -9.13 -20.39 9.67
CA TRP A 85 -7.94 -20.66 10.49
C TRP A 85 -7.27 -19.39 11.01
N GLY A 86 -7.85 -18.20 10.75
CA GLY A 86 -7.34 -16.92 11.25
C GLY A 86 -5.91 -16.63 10.78
N PRO A 87 -4.90 -16.61 11.69
CA PRO A 87 -3.51 -16.32 11.34
C PRO A 87 -2.89 -17.27 10.29
N GLY A 88 -3.46 -18.46 10.08
CA GLY A 88 -2.97 -19.40 9.06
C GLY A 88 -3.00 -18.86 7.62
N ALA A 89 -3.74 -17.77 7.36
CA ALA A 89 -3.81 -17.12 6.06
C ALA A 89 -2.58 -16.28 5.68
N VAL A 90 -1.69 -15.99 6.63
CA VAL A 90 -0.56 -15.07 6.40
C VAL A 90 0.31 -15.47 5.19
N PRO A 91 0.74 -16.74 5.03
CA PRO A 91 1.55 -17.13 3.87
C PRO A 91 0.81 -16.95 2.54
N ALA A 92 -0.48 -17.27 2.48
CA ALA A 92 -1.29 -17.12 1.27
C ALA A 92 -1.48 -15.65 0.89
N GLY A 93 -1.72 -14.76 1.86
CA GLY A 93 -1.84 -13.33 1.57
C GLY A 93 -0.51 -12.71 1.11
N PHE A 94 0.64 -13.13 1.65
CA PHE A 94 1.94 -12.72 1.08
C PHE A 94 2.19 -13.28 -0.31
N ALA A 95 1.74 -14.51 -0.61
CA ALA A 95 1.80 -15.04 -1.97
C ALA A 95 0.96 -14.19 -2.94
N ALA A 96 -0.20 -13.67 -2.53
CA ALA A 96 -0.98 -12.73 -3.34
C ALA A 96 -0.23 -11.41 -3.58
N VAL A 97 0.46 -10.87 -2.56
CA VAL A 97 1.32 -9.68 -2.70
C VAL A 97 2.46 -9.93 -3.70
N LEU A 98 3.13 -11.09 -3.63
CA LEU A 98 4.23 -11.44 -4.56
C LEU A 98 3.75 -11.64 -6.01
N LEU A 99 2.50 -12.03 -6.21
CA LEU A 99 1.91 -12.14 -7.54
C LEU A 99 1.56 -10.77 -8.13
N LEU A 100 1.58 -9.72 -7.32
CA LEU A 100 1.24 -8.36 -7.74
C LEU A 100 2.31 -7.76 -8.67
N ALA A 101 3.61 -7.92 -8.37
CA ALA A 101 4.65 -7.41 -9.27
C ALA A 101 4.73 -8.21 -10.57
N LEU A 102 4.43 -9.52 -10.50
CA LEU A 102 4.36 -10.40 -11.67
C LEU A 102 3.20 -10.02 -12.61
N ALA A 103 2.10 -9.50 -12.05
CA ALA A 103 0.96 -8.98 -12.83
C ALA A 103 1.15 -7.52 -13.30
N GLY A 104 2.18 -6.84 -12.81
CA GLY A 104 2.43 -5.42 -13.02
C GLY A 104 3.37 -5.12 -14.20
N HIS A 105 3.54 -3.82 -14.48
CA HIS A 105 4.39 -3.33 -15.58
C HIS A 105 5.87 -3.76 -15.48
N ALA A 106 6.33 -4.17 -14.29
CA ALA A 106 7.69 -4.65 -14.09
C ALA A 106 8.02 -5.89 -14.95
N ALA A 107 7.01 -6.71 -15.29
CA ALA A 107 7.18 -7.87 -16.16
C ALA A 107 7.60 -7.50 -17.61
N GLY A 108 7.35 -6.26 -18.04
CA GLY A 108 7.75 -5.75 -19.35
C GLY A 108 9.04 -4.91 -19.35
N ALA A 109 9.59 -4.60 -18.18
CA ALA A 109 10.79 -3.77 -18.05
C ALA A 109 12.07 -4.56 -18.33
N GLN A 110 13.13 -3.88 -18.77
CA GLN A 110 14.44 -4.48 -18.99
C GLN A 110 15.50 -3.80 -18.12
N PRO A 111 16.30 -4.56 -17.34
CA PRO A 111 16.26 -6.01 -17.16
C PRO A 111 15.10 -6.47 -16.25
N VAL A 112 14.39 -7.54 -16.65
CA VAL A 112 13.13 -7.99 -16.00
C VAL A 112 13.29 -8.32 -14.51
N VAL A 113 14.31 -9.10 -14.14
CA VAL A 113 14.47 -9.58 -12.76
C VAL A 113 14.73 -8.43 -11.77
N PRO A 114 15.70 -7.53 -11.98
CA PRO A 114 15.87 -6.34 -11.15
C PRO A 114 14.60 -5.48 -11.05
N ALA A 115 13.88 -5.29 -12.16
CA ALA A 115 12.65 -4.49 -12.15
C ALA A 115 11.56 -5.09 -11.27
N ILE A 116 11.37 -6.42 -11.33
CA ILE A 116 10.44 -7.14 -10.44
C ILE A 116 10.86 -7.00 -8.99
N LEU A 117 12.16 -7.17 -8.68
CA LEU A 117 12.64 -7.06 -7.29
C LEU A 117 12.47 -5.64 -6.73
N VAL A 118 12.73 -4.61 -7.53
CA VAL A 118 12.51 -3.21 -7.13
C VAL A 118 11.02 -2.93 -6.92
N ASP A 119 10.14 -3.45 -7.79
CA ASP A 119 8.69 -3.31 -7.65
C ASP A 119 8.16 -4.03 -6.40
N GLU A 120 8.60 -5.26 -6.15
CA GLU A 120 8.26 -6.02 -4.93
C GLU A 120 8.73 -5.30 -3.67
N LEU A 121 9.98 -4.82 -3.65
CA LEU A 121 10.51 -4.08 -2.52
C LEU A 121 9.73 -2.78 -2.31
N HIS A 122 9.33 -2.09 -3.38
CA HIS A 122 8.48 -0.91 -3.32
C HIS A 122 7.12 -1.22 -2.71
N VAL A 123 6.42 -2.23 -3.21
CA VAL A 123 5.08 -2.63 -2.75
C VAL A 123 5.12 -3.11 -1.29
N LEU A 124 6.06 -3.97 -0.92
CA LEU A 124 6.19 -4.47 0.44
C LEU A 124 6.50 -3.35 1.42
N SER A 125 7.45 -2.47 1.09
CA SER A 125 7.80 -1.35 1.95
C SER A 125 6.67 -0.31 2.04
N ALA A 126 5.95 -0.06 0.94
CA ALA A 126 4.73 0.75 0.94
C ALA A 126 3.61 0.11 1.78
N GLY A 127 3.50 -1.22 1.80
CA GLY A 127 2.51 -1.94 2.61
C GLY A 127 2.82 -1.85 4.11
N ILE A 128 4.10 -1.97 4.47
CA ILE A 128 4.56 -1.82 5.85
C ILE A 128 4.30 -0.40 6.35
N TRP A 129 4.69 0.62 5.58
CA TRP A 129 4.51 2.03 5.96
C TRP A 129 3.07 2.50 5.78
N GLY A 130 2.58 2.52 4.54
CA GLY A 130 1.27 3.05 4.19
C GLY A 130 0.13 2.20 4.76
N GLY A 131 0.20 0.87 4.56
CA GLY A 131 -0.77 -0.05 5.14
C GLY A 131 -0.81 0.00 6.67
N GLY A 132 0.34 0.14 7.32
CA GLY A 132 0.41 0.34 8.77
C GLY A 132 -0.29 1.63 9.22
N VAL A 133 -0.10 2.75 8.52
CA VAL A 133 -0.81 4.01 8.80
C VAL A 133 -2.33 3.86 8.60
N LEU A 134 -2.79 3.11 7.58
CA LEU A 134 -4.20 2.79 7.39
C LEU A 134 -4.77 2.01 8.58
N VAL A 135 -4.01 1.06 9.12
CA VAL A 135 -4.43 0.32 10.32
C VAL A 135 -4.47 1.23 11.55
N LEU A 136 -3.47 2.10 11.76
CA LEU A 136 -3.52 3.09 12.86
C LEU A 136 -4.73 4.02 12.76
N ALA A 137 -5.13 4.41 11.54
CA ALA A 137 -6.27 5.28 11.31
C ALA A 137 -7.60 4.68 11.80
N VAL A 138 -7.74 3.36 11.81
CA VAL A 138 -8.96 2.65 12.21
C VAL A 138 -8.89 2.11 13.64
N LEU A 139 -7.69 1.91 14.19
CA LEU A 139 -7.51 1.43 15.56
C LEU A 139 -8.03 2.45 16.58
N ARG A 140 -8.60 1.92 17.67
CA ARG A 140 -9.14 2.69 18.80
C ARG A 140 -8.49 2.19 20.09
N PRO A 141 -7.35 2.77 20.52
CA PRO A 141 -6.74 2.39 21.80
C PRO A 141 -7.70 2.65 22.97
N PRO A 142 -7.86 1.70 23.92
CA PRO A 142 -8.83 1.81 25.02
C PRO A 142 -8.67 3.10 25.84
N ASP A 143 -7.42 3.43 26.18
CA ASP A 143 -7.06 4.59 26.99
C ASP A 143 -6.61 5.79 26.13
N GLY A 144 -6.90 5.74 24.82
CA GLY A 144 -6.48 6.76 23.86
C GLY A 144 -5.00 6.71 23.46
N TRP A 145 -4.65 7.47 22.41
CA TRP A 145 -3.30 7.47 21.83
C TRP A 145 -2.20 8.03 22.75
N ARG A 146 -2.58 8.78 23.79
CA ARG A 146 -1.64 9.34 24.79
C ARG A 146 -1.31 8.39 25.92
N SER A 147 -2.02 7.27 26.05
CA SER A 147 -1.71 6.23 27.03
C SER A 147 -0.34 5.60 26.78
N PRO A 148 0.31 5.00 27.80
CA PRO A 148 1.56 4.27 27.61
C PRO A 148 1.47 3.20 26.51
N GLY A 149 0.37 2.44 26.44
CA GLY A 149 0.17 1.43 25.41
C GLY A 149 -0.02 2.00 24.00
N GLY A 150 -0.71 3.15 23.88
CA GLY A 150 -0.85 3.86 22.60
C GLY A 150 0.48 4.43 22.10
N GLN A 151 1.21 5.11 22.98
CA GLN A 151 2.53 5.68 22.65
C GLN A 151 3.57 4.62 22.32
N ASP A 152 3.55 3.48 23.02
CA ASP A 152 4.43 2.35 22.75
C ASP A 152 4.19 1.76 21.36
N LEU A 153 2.93 1.53 20.96
CA LEU A 153 2.62 1.11 19.59
C LEU A 153 3.11 2.11 18.55
N LEU A 154 2.85 3.41 18.76
CA LEU A 154 3.30 4.47 17.85
C LEU A 154 4.83 4.52 17.74
N THR A 155 5.54 4.29 18.83
CA THR A 155 7.02 4.30 18.87
C THR A 155 7.61 3.08 18.16
N ARG A 156 7.01 1.90 18.35
CA ARG A 156 7.42 0.67 17.65
C ARG A 156 7.14 0.77 16.16
N PHE A 157 5.94 1.20 15.80
CA PHE A 157 5.56 1.38 14.42
C PHE A 157 6.39 2.48 13.76
N GLY A 158 6.60 3.63 14.41
CA GLY A 158 7.39 4.73 13.87
C GLY A 158 8.79 4.30 13.43
N ARG A 159 9.49 3.48 14.21
CA ARG A 159 10.81 2.94 13.84
C ARG A 159 10.76 2.10 12.56
N VAL A 160 9.81 1.17 12.46
CA VAL A 160 9.63 0.32 11.29
C VAL A 160 9.16 1.12 10.07
N ALA A 161 8.23 2.04 10.29
CA ALA A 161 7.63 2.92 9.30
C ALA A 161 8.67 3.83 8.64
N MET A 162 9.64 4.36 9.39
CA MET A 162 10.71 5.20 8.81
C MET A 162 11.64 4.42 7.90
N VAL A 163 12.03 3.21 8.30
CA VAL A 163 12.86 2.33 7.46
C VAL A 163 12.10 1.92 6.20
N ALA A 164 10.84 1.49 6.35
CA ALA A 164 9.98 1.12 5.24
C ALA A 164 9.72 2.31 4.29
N PHE A 165 9.48 3.50 4.83
CA PHE A 165 9.33 4.72 4.04
C PHE A 165 10.59 5.02 3.23
N ALA A 166 11.79 4.91 3.83
CA ALA A 166 13.05 5.14 3.11
C ALA A 166 13.21 4.17 1.92
N PHE A 167 12.89 2.89 2.09
CA PHE A 167 12.89 1.92 0.99
C PHE A 167 11.83 2.24 -0.06
N THR A 168 10.62 2.65 0.35
CA THR A 168 9.55 3.04 -0.57
C THR A 168 9.97 4.24 -1.43
N ALA A 169 10.58 5.26 -0.80
CA ALA A 169 11.05 6.46 -1.47
C ALA A 169 12.21 6.16 -2.42
N LEU A 170 13.20 5.37 -1.98
CA LEU A 170 14.36 5.01 -2.80
C LEU A 170 13.95 4.19 -4.03
N THR A 171 13.14 3.14 -3.83
CA THR A 171 12.64 2.32 -4.94
C THR A 171 11.71 3.10 -5.86
N GLY A 172 10.89 4.01 -5.30
CA GLY A 172 10.06 4.92 -6.09
C GLY A 172 10.88 5.85 -6.97
N LEU A 173 12.00 6.37 -6.45
CA LEU A 173 12.94 7.19 -7.22
C LEU A 173 13.63 6.39 -8.33
N LEU A 174 14.10 5.17 -8.03
CA LEU A 174 14.70 4.29 -9.04
C LEU A 174 13.74 4.02 -10.20
N ARG A 175 12.48 3.69 -9.89
CA ARG A 175 11.45 3.48 -10.92
C ARG A 175 11.11 4.75 -11.70
N ALA A 176 11.14 5.91 -11.05
CA ALA A 176 10.94 7.19 -11.73
C ALA A 176 12.06 7.47 -12.75
N THR A 177 13.32 7.18 -12.39
CA THR A 177 14.47 7.39 -13.29
C THR A 177 14.48 6.46 -14.50
N GLU A 178 13.82 5.30 -14.44
CA GLU A 178 13.64 4.41 -15.59
C GLU A 178 12.66 4.97 -16.63
N GLN A 179 11.78 5.90 -16.22
CA GLN A 179 10.66 6.38 -17.05
C GLN A 179 10.77 7.85 -17.45
N VAL A 180 11.56 8.64 -16.72
CA VAL A 180 11.77 10.08 -16.92
C VAL A 180 13.19 10.28 -17.45
N THR A 181 13.31 10.65 -18.73
CA THR A 181 14.62 10.82 -19.38
C THR A 181 15.17 12.25 -19.26
N GLY A 182 14.30 13.25 -19.02
CA GLY A 182 14.69 14.64 -18.80
C GLY A 182 13.78 15.40 -17.83
N PHE A 183 14.28 16.49 -17.26
CA PHE A 183 13.52 17.34 -16.32
C PHE A 183 12.24 17.93 -16.92
N SER A 184 12.19 18.13 -18.24
CA SER A 184 11.00 18.55 -18.97
C SER A 184 9.88 17.50 -18.91
N ASP A 185 10.22 16.22 -18.84
CA ASP A 185 9.24 15.13 -18.87
C ASP A 185 8.34 15.17 -17.62
N LEU A 186 8.81 15.78 -16.52
CA LEU A 186 8.06 15.95 -15.27
C LEU A 186 6.78 16.78 -15.43
N TRP A 187 6.72 17.68 -16.41
CA TRP A 187 5.57 18.56 -16.63
C TRP A 187 5.03 18.51 -18.06
N GLN A 188 5.78 17.92 -19.00
CA GLN A 188 5.32 17.72 -20.37
C GLN A 188 4.66 16.35 -20.60
N THR A 189 4.87 15.38 -19.71
CA THR A 189 4.26 14.04 -19.82
C THR A 189 3.19 13.82 -18.75
N VAL A 190 2.18 13.02 -19.09
CA VAL A 190 1.14 12.61 -18.14
C VAL A 190 1.75 11.82 -16.97
N TYR A 191 2.75 10.98 -17.25
CA TYR A 191 3.49 10.23 -16.23
C TYR A 191 4.22 11.18 -15.27
N GLY A 192 4.93 12.17 -15.80
CA GLY A 192 5.64 13.17 -15.01
C GLY A 192 4.72 13.97 -14.10
N ALA A 193 3.59 14.45 -14.63
CA ALA A 193 2.60 15.19 -13.85
C ALA A 193 2.06 14.35 -12.67
N VAL A 194 1.79 13.07 -12.92
CA VAL A 194 1.38 12.11 -11.89
C VAL A 194 2.47 11.87 -10.85
N LEU A 195 3.72 11.70 -11.29
CA LEU A 195 4.87 11.52 -10.40
C LEU A 195 5.06 12.74 -9.48
N VAL A 196 4.91 13.95 -10.02
CA VAL A 196 4.94 15.19 -9.23
C VAL A 196 3.80 15.21 -8.21
N ALA A 197 2.58 14.89 -8.62
CA ALA A 197 1.43 14.83 -7.71
C ALA A 197 1.65 13.81 -6.57
N LYS A 198 2.18 12.61 -6.88
CA LYS A 198 2.55 11.60 -5.87
C LYS A 198 3.59 12.15 -4.90
N SER A 199 4.64 12.79 -5.42
CA SER A 199 5.74 13.36 -4.62
C SER A 199 5.23 14.46 -3.68
N VAL A 200 4.36 15.35 -4.17
CA VAL A 200 3.71 16.39 -3.36
C VAL A 200 2.84 15.77 -2.27
N GLY A 201 2.06 14.72 -2.59
CA GLY A 201 1.25 14.00 -1.61
C GLY A 201 2.08 13.39 -0.48
N VAL A 202 3.20 12.74 -0.83
CA VAL A 202 4.15 12.19 0.14
C VAL A 202 4.75 13.29 1.02
N LEU A 203 5.20 14.40 0.42
CA LEU A 203 5.76 15.53 1.17
C LEU A 203 4.71 16.16 2.11
N ALA A 204 3.46 16.28 1.69
CA ALA A 204 2.37 16.77 2.52
C ALA A 204 2.12 15.85 3.73
N MET A 205 2.15 14.52 3.52
CA MET A 205 2.03 13.55 4.62
C MET A 205 3.19 13.65 5.61
N LEU A 206 4.43 13.81 5.13
CA LEU A 206 5.60 13.99 5.99
C LEU A 206 5.51 15.30 6.79
N ALA A 207 5.07 16.39 6.15
CA ALA A 207 4.86 17.66 6.82
C ALA A 207 3.79 17.55 7.92
N LEU A 208 2.65 16.88 7.63
CA LEU A 208 1.61 16.61 8.63
C LEU A 208 2.14 15.74 9.77
N ALA A 209 2.89 14.68 9.48
CA ALA A 209 3.51 13.84 10.51
C ALA A 209 4.50 14.62 11.38
N ALA A 210 5.31 15.50 10.79
CA ALA A 210 6.25 16.34 11.52
C ALA A 210 5.53 17.39 12.40
N VAL A 211 4.46 18.00 11.90
CA VAL A 211 3.66 18.98 12.64
C VAL A 211 2.92 18.32 13.81
N THR A 212 2.30 17.15 13.59
CA THR A 212 1.60 16.42 14.65
C THR A 212 2.57 15.95 15.73
N TRP A 213 3.74 15.43 15.34
CA TRP A 213 4.82 15.07 16.25
C TRP A 213 5.28 16.27 17.10
N ARG A 214 5.61 17.40 16.47
CA ARG A 214 6.12 18.60 17.17
C ARG A 214 5.11 19.20 18.13
N ARG A 215 3.81 19.14 17.80
CA ARG A 215 2.75 19.75 18.59
C ARG A 215 2.17 18.82 19.67
N GLY A 216 2.58 17.54 19.72
CA GLY A 216 2.05 16.56 20.68
C GLY A 216 0.53 16.37 20.60
N VAL A 217 -0.09 16.77 19.49
CA VAL A 217 -1.51 16.56 19.24
C VAL A 217 -1.69 15.11 18.80
N PRO A 218 -2.68 14.38 19.36
CA PRO A 218 -3.02 13.07 18.84
C PRO A 218 -3.36 13.21 17.36
N VAL A 219 -2.96 12.21 16.54
CA VAL A 219 -3.38 12.10 15.14
C VAL A 219 -4.90 12.24 15.13
N ALA A 220 -5.38 13.40 14.69
CA ALA A 220 -6.80 13.68 14.73
C ALA A 220 -7.48 12.76 13.71
N ARG A 221 -8.76 12.45 13.90
CA ARG A 221 -9.55 11.72 12.90
C ARG A 221 -9.41 12.36 11.51
N THR A 222 -9.24 13.68 11.46
CA THR A 222 -8.96 14.45 10.24
C THR A 222 -7.60 14.14 9.64
N ASP A 223 -6.54 13.95 10.43
CA ASP A 223 -5.20 13.59 9.93
C ASP A 223 -5.19 12.18 9.35
N ALA A 224 -5.92 11.26 9.99
CA ALA A 224 -6.13 9.90 9.52
C ALA A 224 -6.96 9.85 8.23
N VAL A 225 -8.01 10.67 8.13
CA VAL A 225 -8.84 10.81 6.92
C VAL A 225 -8.06 11.50 5.80
N MET A 226 -7.23 12.49 6.09
CA MET A 226 -6.35 13.11 5.10
C MET A 226 -5.26 12.15 4.63
N ALA A 227 -4.63 11.38 5.53
CA ALA A 227 -3.66 10.36 5.16
C ALA A 227 -4.30 9.27 4.29
N LEU A 228 -5.51 8.83 4.63
CA LEU A 228 -6.31 7.92 3.81
C LEU A 228 -6.66 8.55 2.45
N ALA A 229 -7.10 9.80 2.42
CA ALA A 229 -7.44 10.51 1.19
C ALA A 229 -6.21 10.69 0.28
N VAL A 230 -5.05 11.02 0.85
CA VAL A 230 -3.79 11.13 0.11
C VAL A 230 -3.35 9.76 -0.38
N MET A 231 -3.47 8.69 0.41
CA MET A 231 -3.15 7.33 -0.06
C MET A 231 -4.10 6.86 -1.17
N VAL A 232 -5.40 7.10 -1.03
CA VAL A 232 -6.40 6.78 -2.06
C VAL A 232 -6.12 7.61 -3.31
N ALA A 233 -5.87 8.91 -3.19
CA ALA A 233 -5.53 9.77 -4.31
C ALA A 233 -4.21 9.34 -4.97
N THR A 234 -3.18 9.01 -4.20
CA THR A 234 -1.87 8.55 -4.69
C THR A 234 -1.99 7.17 -5.36
N GLY A 235 -2.85 6.28 -4.84
CA GLY A 235 -3.16 4.98 -5.41
C GLY A 235 -3.96 5.07 -6.70
N LEU A 236 -4.94 5.97 -6.76
CA LEU A 236 -5.68 6.30 -7.99
C LEU A 236 -4.74 6.91 -9.03
N LEU A 237 -3.87 7.84 -8.61
CA LEU A 237 -2.79 8.37 -9.44
C LEU A 237 -1.73 7.32 -9.78
N ALA A 238 -1.63 6.19 -9.06
CA ALA A 238 -0.74 5.10 -9.44
C ALA A 238 -1.33 4.20 -10.52
N ALA A 239 -2.65 4.14 -10.62
CA ALA A 239 -3.36 3.44 -11.68
C ALA A 239 -3.30 4.16 -13.03
N PHE A 240 -2.85 5.44 -13.08
CA PHE A 240 -2.82 6.24 -14.30
C PHE A 240 -1.59 7.16 -14.37
N PRO A 241 -0.95 7.31 -15.53
CA PRO A 241 -1.07 6.47 -16.72
C PRO A 241 -0.25 5.19 -16.55
N ASN A 242 -0.79 4.05 -17.04
CA ASN A 242 0.08 2.95 -17.44
C ASN A 242 1.02 3.52 -18.52
N PRO A 243 2.33 3.21 -18.53
CA PRO A 243 3.16 3.54 -19.68
C PRO A 243 2.47 3.05 -20.95
N PRO A 244 2.58 3.76 -22.09
CA PRO A 244 2.02 3.28 -23.34
C PRO A 244 2.46 1.83 -23.53
N ALA A 245 1.47 0.93 -23.70
CA ALA A 245 1.76 -0.41 -24.21
C ALA A 245 2.57 -0.20 -25.48
N GLY A 246 3.74 -0.83 -25.55
CA GLY A 246 4.86 -0.41 -26.40
C GLY A 246 4.50 0.02 -27.82
N ALA A 247 5.32 0.94 -28.32
CA ALA A 247 5.78 0.81 -29.70
C ALA A 247 6.73 -0.39 -29.80
#